data_AF-S6VRT6-F1
#
_entry.id   AF-S6VRT6-F1
#
_cell.length_a   1.000
_cell.length_b   1.000
_cell.length_c   1.000
_cell.angle_alpha   90.00
_cell.angle_beta   90.00
_cell.angle_gamma   90.00
#
_symmetry.space_group_name_H-M   'P 1'
#
loop_
_entity.id
_entity.type
_entity.pdbx_description
1 polymer ?
#
loop_
_entity_poly.entity_id
_entity_poly.type
_entity_poly.pdbx_seq_one_letter_code
_entity_poly.pdbx_strand_id
1 'polypeptide(L)' 'MLALDFGEVALPPDYGYPLRVRVPTKLGFKNPKHIVEIFVSNENPGGYWEDQGYNWFSGI' A
#
# COMPACT_ATOMS: atom_id res chain seq x y z
N MET A 1 -4.09 -6.94 3.69
CA MET A 1 -4.73 -6.52 4.95
C MET A 1 -4.90 -5.01 4.95
N LEU A 2 -6.03 -4.52 5.48
CA LEU A 2 -6.25 -3.10 5.78
C LEU A 2 -5.85 -2.87 7.24
N ALA A 3 -4.87 -2.00 7.48
CA ALA A 3 -4.37 -1.66 8.80
C ALA A 3 -4.91 -0.29 9.22
N LEU A 4 -5.61 -0.28 10.36
CA LEU A 4 -6.18 0.91 11.00
C LEU A 4 -5.42 1.28 12.30
N ASP A 5 -4.74 0.29 12.88
CA ASP A 5 -3.97 0.38 14.11
C ASP A 5 -2.60 -0.30 13.99
N PHE A 6 -1.75 -0.07 14.98
CA PHE A 6 -0.51 -0.80 15.21
C PHE A 6 -0.26 -0.93 16.72
N GLY A 7 -0.31 -2.16 17.23
CA GLY A 7 -0.16 -2.40 18.67
C GLY A 7 -1.34 -1.84 19.47
N GLU A 8 -2.57 -2.07 18.98
CA GLU A 8 -3.84 -1.64 19.61
C GLU A 8 -4.06 -0.12 19.70
N VAL A 9 -3.14 0.67 19.15
CA VAL A 9 -3.29 2.12 19.00
C VAL A 9 -3.47 2.50 17.54
N ALA A 10 -4.32 3.50 17.28
CA ALA A 10 -4.51 4.04 15.93
C ALA A 10 -3.17 4.38 15.28
N LEU A 11 -3.05 4.17 13.97
CA LEU A 11 -1.82 4.47 13.25
C LEU A 11 -1.39 5.92 13.50
N PRO A 12 -0.11 6.18 13.80
CA PRO A 12 0.43 7.53 13.69
C PRO A 12 0.31 8.05 12.25
N PRO A 13 0.23 9.37 12.02
CA PRO A 13 0.21 9.95 10.68
C PRO A 13 1.37 9.43 9.80
N ASP A 14 2.59 9.39 10.33
CA ASP A 14 3.75 8.90 9.59
C ASP A 14 3.62 7.44 9.15
N TYR A 15 2.78 6.66 9.83
CA TYR A 15 2.56 5.24 9.55
C TYR A 15 1.34 4.98 8.65
N GLY A 16 0.62 6.04 8.27
CA GLY A 16 -0.41 5.99 7.23
C GLY A 16 -1.83 6.15 7.73
N TYR A 17 -2.04 6.80 8.89
CA TYR A 17 -3.37 7.19 9.35
C TYR A 17 -4.17 7.90 8.24
N PRO A 18 -5.49 7.65 8.08
CA PRO A 18 -6.31 6.72 8.87
C PRO A 18 -6.21 5.26 8.42
N LEU A 19 -5.64 4.99 7.24
CA LEU A 19 -5.65 3.67 6.62
C LEU A 19 -4.38 3.38 5.81
N ARG A 20 -3.80 2.21 6.06
CA ARG A 20 -2.68 1.64 5.28
C ARG A 20 -3.03 0.25 4.75
N VAL A 21 -2.58 -0.07 3.53
CA VAL A 21 -2.59 -1.47 3.03
C VAL A 21 -1.27 -2.13 3.41
N ARG A 22 -1.40 -3.33 3.98
CA ARG A 22 -0.30 -4.25 4.29
C ARG A 22 -0.38 -5.49 3.40
N VAL A 23 0.69 -5.73 2.66
CA VAL A 23 0.96 -6.95 1.89
C VAL A 23 2.29 -7.52 2.40
N PRO A 24 2.27 -8.51 3.33
CA PRO A 24 3.45 -8.93 4.08
C PRO A 24 4.63 -9.42 3.24
N THR A 25 4.36 -9.99 2.07
CA THR A 25 5.38 -10.56 1.18
C THR A 25 6.05 -9.50 0.29
N LYS A 26 5.44 -8.33 0.13
CA LYS A 26 5.90 -7.28 -0.81
C LYS A 26 6.78 -6.24 -0.13
N LEU A 27 7.67 -5.63 -0.92
CA LEU A 27 8.51 -4.54 -0.45
C LEU A 27 7.68 -3.34 0.02
N GLY A 28 8.27 -2.51 0.89
CA GLY A 28 7.57 -1.43 1.59
C GLY A 28 6.85 -0.43 0.68
N PHE A 29 7.36 -0.17 -0.53
CA PHE A 29 6.72 0.75 -1.48
C PHE A 29 5.40 0.21 -2.07
N LYS A 30 5.14 -1.10 -1.99
CA LYS A 30 3.84 -1.71 -2.35
C LYS A 30 2.85 -1.75 -1.16
N ASN A 31 3.17 -1.09 -0.04
CA ASN A 31 2.31 -0.99 1.13
C ASN A 31 1.87 0.48 1.33
N PRO A 32 0.96 1.01 0.50
CA PRO A 32 0.63 2.44 0.46
C PRO A 32 0.00 2.94 1.76
N LYS A 33 0.39 4.17 2.14
CA LYS A 33 -0.12 4.93 3.29
C LYS A 33 -1.23 5.90 2.85
N HIS A 34 -2.10 6.31 3.78
CA HIS A 34 -3.12 7.34 3.55
C HIS A 34 -4.10 7.00 2.41
N ILE A 35 -4.61 5.78 2.42
CA ILE A 35 -5.50 5.31 1.36
C ILE A 35 -6.84 6.02 1.46
N VAL A 36 -7.26 6.59 0.34
CA VAL A 36 -8.55 7.29 0.19
C VAL A 36 -9.54 6.51 -0.66
N GLU A 37 -9.05 5.63 -1.54
CA GLU A 37 -9.89 4.88 -2.48
C GLU A 37 -9.23 3.55 -2.86
N ILE A 38 -10.06 2.55 -3.13
CA ILE A 38 -9.65 1.23 -3.60
C ILE A 38 -10.53 0.85 -4.77
N PHE A 39 -9.90 0.51 -5.89
CA PHE A 39 -10.58 0.03 -7.09
C PHE A 39 -10.35 -1.46 -7.29
N VAL A 40 -11.36 -2.14 -7.82
CA VAL A 40 -11.25 -3.53 -8.26
C VAL A 40 -11.50 -3.53 -9.77
N SER A 41 -10.52 -4.00 -10.54
CA SER A 41 -10.57 -4.05 -12.00
C SER A 41 -9.86 -5.30 -12.52
N ASN A 42 -10.22 -5.72 -13.73
CA ASN A 42 -9.51 -6.76 -14.47
C ASN A 42 -8.43 -6.17 -15.41
N GLU A 43 -8.37 -4.85 -15.54
CA GLU A 43 -7.36 -4.14 -16.31
C GLU A 43 -6.26 -3.65 -15.38
N ASN A 44 -4.99 -3.77 -15.80
CA ASN A 44 -3.87 -3.17 -15.08
C ASN A 44 -3.71 -1.72 -15.53
N PRO A 45 -4.04 -0.71 -14.70
CA PRO A 45 -3.90 0.69 -15.07
C PRO A 45 -2.42 1.13 -15.16
N GLY A 46 -1.49 0.28 -14.71
CA GLY A 46 -0.10 0.66 -14.47
C GLY A 46 0.00 1.62 -13.29
N GLY A 47 1.13 2.31 -13.18
CA GLY A 47 1.31 3.32 -12.16
C GLY A 47 2.57 4.14 -12.35
N TYR A 48 2.49 5.41 -11.94
CA TYR A 48 3.60 6.34 -12.01
C TYR A 48 4.92 5.75 -11.49
N TRP A 49 4.90 5.04 -10.36
CA TRP A 49 6.11 4.45 -9.78
C TRP A 49 6.67 3.28 -10.60
N GLU A 50 5.82 2.50 -11.25
CA GLU A 50 6.26 1.40 -12.12
C GLU A 50 6.96 1.90 -13.36
N ASP A 51 6.45 2.99 -13.95
CA ASP A 51 7.09 3.67 -15.08
C ASP A 51 8.48 4.23 -14.71
N GLN A 52 8.71 4.53 -13.43
CA GLN A 52 9.99 4.98 -12.88
C GLN A 52 10.91 3.81 -12.44
N GLY A 53 10.55 2.56 -12.78
CA GLY A 53 11.38 1.37 -12.50
C GLY A 53 11.09 0.67 -11.18
N TYR A 54 10.07 1.10 -10.42
CA TYR A 54 9.63 0.34 -9.23
C TYR A 54 8.79 -0.86 -9.67
N ASN A 55 9.48 -1.98 -9.87
CA ASN A 55 8.90 -3.19 -10.43
C ASN A 55 7.63 -3.67 -9.69
N TRP A 56 6.63 -4.10 -10.46
CA TRP A 56 5.37 -4.66 -9.95
C TRP A 56 5.57 -5.90 -9.06
N PHE A 57 6.48 -6.77 -9.45
CA PHE A 57 6.75 -8.07 -8.84
C PHE A 57 7.71 -8.04 -7.66
N SER A 58 8.32 -6.90 -7.33
CA SER A 58 9.25 -6.78 -6.21
C SER A 58 8.69 -7.36 -4.90
N GLY A 59 9.40 -8.35 -4.32
CA GLY A 59 8.92 -9.14 -3.18
C GLY A 59 8.04 -10.33 -3.60
N ILE A 60 8.45 -11.03 -4.66
CA ILE A 60 8.13 -12.45 -4.93
C ILE A 60 9.41 -13.23 -4.67
#